data_AF-A0A8T6SAM5-F1
#
_entry.id   AF-A0A8T6SAM5-F1
#
_cell.length_a   1.000
_cell.length_b   1.000
_cell.length_c   1.000
_cell.angle_alpha   90.00
_cell.angle_beta   90.00
_cell.angle_gamma   90.00
#
_symmetry.space_group_name_H-M   'P 1'
#
loop_
_entity.id
_entity.type
_entity.pdbx_description
1 polymer ?
#
loop_
_entity_poly.entity_id
_entity_poly.type
_entity_poly.pdbx_seq_one_letter_code
_entity_poly.pdbx_strand_id
1 'polypeptide(L)'
;MGVSTEDARELGIAAEAVDVKIKEPKYRPLWQLKPVRALMKAIVKKGTETLLGWQVVGLRQCSLASYFFQELIRNRQNLSDVQELGN
;
A
#
# COMPACT_ATOMS: atom_id res chain seq x y z
N MET A 1 0.23 6.61 -5.04
CA MET A 1 -1.15 7.17 -4.93
C MET A 1 -1.36 7.58 -3.48
N GLY A 2 -2.17 8.62 -3.23
CA GLY A 2 -2.25 9.24 -1.90
C GLY A 2 -1.06 10.17 -1.63
N VAL A 3 -0.77 10.44 -0.36
CA VAL A 3 0.26 11.41 0.06
C VAL A 3 1.63 10.75 0.09
N SER A 4 2.64 11.37 -0.53
CA SER A 4 4.04 10.94 -0.41
C SER A 4 4.64 11.36 0.94
N THR A 5 5.82 10.85 1.28
CA THR A 5 6.55 11.31 2.49
C THR A 5 6.92 12.79 2.41
N GLU A 6 7.26 13.28 1.22
CA GLU A 6 7.53 14.70 0.96
C GLU A 6 6.28 15.56 1.15
N ASP A 7 5.16 15.19 0.54
CA ASP A 7 3.90 15.93 0.65
C ASP A 7 3.39 15.94 2.10
N ALA A 8 3.50 14.83 2.81
CA ALA A 8 3.11 14.74 4.22
C ALA A 8 3.93 15.70 5.08
N ARG A 9 5.24 15.80 4.80
CA ARG A 9 6.14 16.75 5.48
C ARG A 9 5.73 18.19 5.20
N GLU A 10 5.39 18.53 3.96
CA GLU A 10 4.91 19.86 3.58
C GLU A 10 3.59 20.24 4.28
N LEU A 11 2.74 19.24 4.56
CA LEU A 11 1.50 19.39 5.31
C LEU A 11 1.70 19.36 6.84
N GLY A 12 2.94 19.28 7.33
CA GLY A 12 3.23 19.19 8.77
C GLY A 12 2.83 17.85 9.41
N ILE A 13 2.60 16.82 8.60
CA ILE A 13 2.24 15.48 9.04
C ILE A 13 3.51 14.63 9.17
N ALA A 14 3.77 14.15 10.38
CA ALA A 14 4.84 13.19 10.61
C ALA A 14 4.46 11.83 9.99
N ALA A 15 5.05 11.51 8.84
CA ALA A 15 4.83 10.25 8.12
C ALA A 15 6.12 9.44 7.94
N GLU A 16 5.97 8.15 7.68
CA GLU A 16 7.08 7.26 7.34
C GLU A 16 6.66 6.27 6.24
N ALA A 17 7.64 5.85 5.44
CA ALA A 17 7.45 4.84 4.42
C ALA A 17 7.86 3.46 4.97
N VAL A 18 6.91 2.53 4.99
CA VAL A 18 7.09 1.16 5.48
C VAL A 18 7.05 0.21 4.30
N ASP A 19 8.03 -0.69 4.21
CA ASP A 19 8.02 -1.74 3.19
C ASP A 19 6.89 -2.74 3.45
N VAL A 20 6.04 -2.94 2.45
CA VAL A 20 4.93 -3.88 2.50
C VAL A 20 5.30 -5.10 1.68
N LYS A 21 5.35 -6.25 2.35
CA LYS A 21 5.41 -7.54 1.67
C LYS A 21 3.99 -8.04 1.45
N ILE A 22 3.58 -8.14 0.19
CA ILE A 22 2.38 -8.91 -0.16
C ILE A 22 2.69 -10.39 0.10
N LYS A 23 2.09 -10.96 1.16
CA LYS A 23 2.01 -12.42 1.32
C LYS A 23 1.17 -12.99 0.18
N GLU A 24 1.46 -14.21 -0.25
CA GLU A 24 0.71 -14.82 -1.36
C GLU A 24 -0.79 -14.86 -1.04
N PRO A 25 -1.66 -14.23 -1.86
CA PRO A 25 -3.08 -14.22 -1.58
C PRO A 25 -3.60 -15.64 -1.42
N LYS A 26 -4.40 -15.96 -0.40
CA LYS A 26 -5.06 -17.28 -0.35
C LYS A 26 -6.03 -17.50 -1.53
N TYR A 27 -6.56 -16.40 -2.08
CA TYR A 27 -7.47 -16.43 -3.22
C TYR A 27 -6.71 -16.43 -4.55
N ARG A 28 -6.65 -17.59 -5.22
CA ARG A 28 -5.96 -17.81 -6.51
C ARG A 28 -6.21 -16.74 -7.59
N PRO A 29 -7.43 -16.22 -7.79
CA PRO A 29 -7.67 -15.17 -8.78
C PRO A 29 -6.87 -13.88 -8.56
N LEU A 30 -6.54 -13.54 -7.30
CA LEU A 30 -5.72 -12.36 -6.98
C LEU A 30 -4.25 -12.56 -7.35
N TRP A 31 -3.80 -13.80 -7.61
CA TRP A 31 -2.43 -14.05 -8.08
C TRP A 31 -2.18 -13.41 -9.45
N GLN A 32 -3.22 -13.35 -10.28
CA GLN A 32 -3.16 -12.70 -11.59
C GLN A 32 -3.14 -11.17 -11.51
N LEU A 33 -3.29 -10.60 -10.32
CA LEU A 33 -3.21 -9.16 -10.07
C LEU A 33 -1.91 -8.79 -9.35
N LYS A 34 -1.07 -9.78 -9.00
CA LYS A 34 0.18 -9.55 -8.30
C LYS A 34 1.23 -9.02 -9.28
N PRO A 35 1.72 -7.79 -9.08
CA PRO A 35 2.79 -7.28 -9.93
C PRO A 35 4.07 -8.11 -9.72
N VAL A 36 4.72 -8.48 -10.82
CA VAL A 36 5.92 -9.34 -10.79
C VAL A 36 7.09 -8.50 -10.32
N ARG A 37 7.83 -8.99 -9.30
CA ARG A 37 8.98 -8.27 -8.70
C ARG A 37 8.62 -6.84 -8.28
N ALA A 38 7.50 -6.69 -7.57
CA ALA A 38 7.06 -5.39 -7.10
C ALA A 38 7.65 -5.03 -5.75
N LEU A 39 8.20 -3.83 -5.65
CA LEU A 39 8.48 -3.14 -4.41
C LEU A 39 7.25 -2.33 -4.02
N MET A 40 6.77 -2.55 -2.81
CA MET A 40 5.64 -1.83 -2.26
C MET A 40 6.00 -1.11 -0.99
N LYS A 41 5.61 0.16 -0.92
CA LYS A 41 5.74 0.99 0.27
C LYS A 41 4.37 1.54 0.64
N ALA A 42 4.02 1.43 1.91
CA ALA A 42 2.92 2.16 2.52
C ALA A 42 3.47 3.41 3.19
N ILE A 43 2.78 4.53 3.05
CA ILE A 43 3.08 5.78 3.75
C ILE A 43 2.09 5.85 4.90
N VAL A 44 2.60 5.79 6.13
CA VAL A 44 1.78 5.80 7.35
C VAL A 44 2.12 6.98 8.23
N LYS A 45 1.15 7.47 8.99
CA LYS A 45 1.39 8.52 9.99
C LYS A 45 2.16 7.91 11.17
N LYS A 46 3.31 8.50 11.52
CA LYS A 46 4.18 8.03 12.61
C LYS A 46 3.41 7.89 13.92
N GLY A 47 3.63 6.77 14.61
CA GLY A 47 2.97 6.45 15.87
C GLY A 47 1.51 6.00 15.73
N THR A 48 1.03 5.77 14.50
CA THR A 48 -0.32 5.27 14.23
C THR A 48 -0.29 4.24 13.10
N GLU A 49 -1.37 3.46 12.96
CA GLU A 49 -1.55 2.56 11.80
C GLU A 49 -2.26 3.23 10.62
N THR A 50 -2.47 4.55 10.67
CA THR A 50 -3.22 5.28 9.65
C THR A 50 -2.45 5.36 8.34
N LEU A 51 -3.03 4.76 7.30
CA LEU A 51 -2.50 4.79 5.94
C LEU A 51 -2.82 6.14 5.27
N LEU A 52 -1.77 6.81 4.78
CA LEU A 52 -1.86 8.11 4.08
C LEU A 52 -1.64 7.97 2.57
N GLY A 53 -0.90 6.94 2.17
CA GLY A 53 -0.54 6.72 0.77
C GLY A 53 0.11 5.36 0.58
N TRP A 54 0.35 5.01 -0.69
CA TRP A 54 1.13 3.84 -1.03
C TRP A 54 1.84 4.05 -2.38
N GLN A 55 2.94 3.32 -2.58
CA GLN A 55 3.73 3.28 -3.80
C GLN A 55 3.97 1.82 -4.19
N VAL A 56 3.80 1.50 -5.47
CA VAL A 56 4.14 0.20 -6.07
C VAL A 56 5.04 0.50 -7.24
N VAL A 57 6.19 -0.16 -7.28
CA VAL A 57 7.09 -0.19 -8.43
C VAL A 57 7.32 -1.64 -8.79
N GLY A 58 6.95 -2.08 -9.98
CA GLY A 58 7.10 -3.47 -10.38
C GLY A 58 6.99 -3.70 -11.90
N LEU A 59 7.23 -4.94 -12.33
CA LEU A 59 7.06 -5.34 -13.72
C LEU A 59 5.63 -5.85 -13.95
N ARG A 60 4.90 -5.15 -14.84
CA ARG A 60 3.49 -5.42 -15.24
C ARG A 60 2.46 -5.25 -14.10
N GLN A 61 1.21 -4.96 -14.50
CA GLN A 61 0.00 -4.94 -13.64
C GLN A 61 0.01 -4.00 -12.41
N CYS A 62 0.98 -3.09 -12.29
CA CYS A 62 1.04 -2.14 -11.18
C CYS A 62 -0.20 -1.25 -11.10
N SER A 63 -0.85 -0.92 -12.23
CA SER A 63 -2.09 -0.12 -12.28
C SER A 63 -3.30 -0.80 -11.65
N LEU A 64 -3.45 -2.12 -11.82
CA LEU A 64 -4.54 -2.89 -11.20
C LEU A 64 -4.35 -3.04 -9.69
N ALA A 65 -3.11 -3.34 -9.27
CA ALA A 65 -2.73 -3.31 -7.87
C ALA A 65 -2.99 -1.91 -7.28
N SER A 66 -2.70 -0.86 -8.05
CA SER A 66 -2.90 0.52 -7.60
C SER A 66 -4.34 0.83 -7.22
N TYR A 67 -5.27 0.40 -8.05
CA TYR A 67 -6.70 0.61 -7.82
C TYR A 67 -7.18 -0.12 -6.56
N PHE A 68 -6.74 -1.35 -6.37
CA PHE A 68 -7.07 -2.15 -5.19
C PHE A 68 -6.61 -1.49 -3.89
N PHE A 69 -5.36 -1.02 -3.83
CA PHE A 69 -4.83 -0.34 -2.65
C PHE A 69 -5.46 1.05 -2.41
N GLN A 70 -5.94 1.71 -3.46
CA GLN A 70 -6.67 2.97 -3.33
C GLN A 70 -8.01 2.79 -2.60
N GLU A 71 -8.75 1.71 -2.89
CA GLU A 71 -10.00 1.42 -2.18
C GLU A 71 -9.76 1.10 -0.69
N LEU A 72 -8.62 0.50 -0.33
CA LEU A 72 -8.24 0.28 1.07
C LEU A 72 -7.99 1.60 1.83
N ILE A 73 -7.29 2.56 1.21
CA ILE A 73 -7.15 3.92 1.76
C ILE A 73 -8.52 4.57 1.92
N ARG A 74 -9.37 4.48 0.89
CA ARG A 74 -10.70 5.11 0.88
C ARG A 74 -11.59 4.60 2.00
N ASN A 75 -11.45 3.31 2.34
CA ASN A 75 -12.18 2.65 3.40
C ASN A 75 -11.51 2.77 4.79
N ARG A 76 -10.44 3.58 4.92
CA ARG A 76 -9.68 3.80 6.17
C ARG A 76 -9.18 2.50 6.81
N GLN A 77 -8.80 1.52 6.00
CA GLN A 77 -8.23 0.27 6.50
C GLN A 77 -6.82 0.54 7.05
N ASN A 78 -6.47 -0.15 8.14
CA ASN A 78 -5.17 -0.03 8.77
C ASN A 78 -4.11 -0.82 7.99
N LEU A 79 -2.84 -0.50 8.21
CA LEU A 79 -1.73 -1.20 7.55
C LEU A 79 -1.75 -2.73 7.80
N SER A 80 -2.20 -3.15 8.98
CA SER A 80 -2.41 -4.55 9.37
C SER A 80 -3.39 -5.27 8.44
N ASP A 81 -4.52 -4.65 8.11
CA ASP A 81 -5.52 -5.19 7.18
C ASP A 81 -4.92 -5.41 5.78
N VAL A 82 -4.06 -4.49 5.33
CA VAL A 82 -3.36 -4.57 4.04
C VAL A 82 -2.39 -5.76 4.02
N GLN A 83 -1.73 -6.05 5.15
CA GLN A 83 -0.84 -7.19 5.29
C GLN A 83 -1.60 -8.52 5.43
N GLU A 84 -2.84 -8.49 5.94
CA GLU A 84 -3.72 -9.66 6.08
C GLU A 84 -4.40 -10.10 4.78
N LEU A 85 -4.48 -9.25 3.76
CA LEU A 85 -5.02 -9.66 2.44
C LEU A 85 -4.16 -10.69 1.70
N GLY A 86 -2.94 -10.95 2.20
CA GLY A 86 -2.11 -12.08 1.79
C GLY A 86 -2.16 -13.28 2.75
N ASN A 87 -3.06 -13.27 3.74
CA ASN A 87 -3.31 -14.35 4.69
C ASN A 87 -4.64 -15.05 4.38
#